data_AF-A0A7Y5NGI5-F1
#
_entry.id   AF-A0A7Y5NGI5-F1
#
_cell.length_a   1.000
_cell.length_b   1.000
_cell.length_c   1.000
_cell.angle_alpha   90.00
_cell.angle_beta   90.00
_cell.angle_gamma   90.00
#
_symmetry.space_group_name_H-M   'P 1'
#
loop_
_entity.id
_entity.type
_entity.pdbx_description
1 polymer ?
#
loop_
_entity_poly.entity_id
_entity_poly.type
_entity_poly.pdbx_seq_one_letter_code
_entity_poly.pdbx_strand_id
1 'polypeptide(L)'
;MNTNAKVFSLGLDMLRSWALLLCFVTIPAFSQTVIGPGKVSGTWTAQNSPYIIQGFISVEENQTLVIKPGTVVKFDSYSLRVDEGESLVAEGTPDSMIIFTSNKANPAPGDWGAIQGGIMLDDLGDKAVLKYCIVEYATSGIACFASAYGCTGHSNRARIENCILRFNKDHGIYCLGSGGSTGCIPSKTGNSSPHIESNWIYENGGAGIFLVAWDGDYANGYIGAEIFRNVISNNQGYGIQCYGDDPVQPKIANNTIANNVAGGIRFLDNFDPKHFLIRNNIIADNGIGLHSVNAAIPTHQYNDLWSNSTDYQGLTTAVGDTSADPLFVNANARDFHLQSLSPCIDAGDPVSPKDPDSTIADMGAFYFH
;
A
#
# COMPACT_ATOMS: atom_id res chain seq x y z
N MET A 1 -9.16 94.05 -35.87
CA MET A 1 -9.62 94.20 -34.47
C MET A 1 -9.18 92.93 -33.75
N ASN A 2 -7.93 92.84 -33.30
CA ASN A 2 -7.43 93.19 -31.96
C ASN A 2 -8.24 92.54 -30.82
N THR A 3 -7.65 91.53 -30.16
CA THR A 3 -7.17 91.54 -28.76
C THR A 3 -6.53 90.16 -28.42
N ASN A 4 -5.21 90.08 -28.22
CA ASN A 4 -4.50 89.99 -26.92
C ASN A 4 -4.81 88.70 -26.13
N ALA A 5 -3.86 87.92 -25.58
CA ALA A 5 -2.45 88.14 -25.32
C ALA A 5 -1.79 86.90 -24.64
N LYS A 6 -0.47 86.75 -24.83
CA LYS A 6 0.59 86.22 -23.92
C LYS A 6 0.64 84.71 -23.60
N VAL A 7 1.77 84.04 -23.31
CA VAL A 7 3.26 84.25 -23.34
C VAL A 7 3.88 82.86 -22.97
N PHE A 8 5.12 82.58 -23.45
CA PHE A 8 6.18 81.63 -22.96
C PHE A 8 5.86 80.60 -21.85
N SER A 9 6.36 79.35 -21.84
CA SER A 9 7.78 78.99 -21.80
C SER A 9 8.06 77.48 -22.09
N LEU A 10 9.33 77.22 -22.40
CA LEU A 10 10.02 75.92 -22.48
C LEU A 10 9.78 75.01 -21.26
N GLY A 11 9.91 73.70 -21.48
CA GLY A 11 10.02 72.70 -20.42
C GLY A 11 10.29 71.30 -20.96
N LEU A 12 11.56 70.92 -20.93
CA LEU A 12 12.12 69.59 -21.19
C LEU A 12 11.52 68.51 -20.25
N ASP A 13 11.73 67.26 -20.62
CA ASP A 13 11.69 66.05 -19.77
C ASP A 13 10.33 65.41 -19.46
N MET A 14 10.11 64.23 -20.07
CA MET A 14 9.96 62.97 -19.32
C MET A 14 9.96 61.78 -20.30
N LEU A 15 11.15 61.28 -20.61
CA LEU A 15 11.35 59.86 -20.95
C LEU A 15 10.95 59.04 -19.71
N ARG A 16 9.71 58.55 -19.66
CA ARG A 16 9.31 57.55 -18.67
C ARG A 16 9.83 56.19 -19.12
N SER A 17 10.91 55.76 -18.48
CA SER A 17 11.48 54.43 -18.53
C SER A 17 10.42 53.35 -18.31
N TRP A 18 10.22 52.49 -19.31
CA TRP A 18 9.51 51.23 -19.15
C TRP A 18 10.51 50.22 -18.58
N ALA A 19 10.60 50.13 -17.27
CA ALA A 19 11.28 49.00 -16.64
C ALA A 19 10.39 47.76 -16.83
N LEU A 20 10.74 46.92 -17.82
CA LEU A 20 10.22 45.56 -17.90
C LEU A 20 10.67 44.83 -16.63
N LEU A 21 9.74 44.59 -15.70
CA LEU A 21 9.96 43.65 -14.61
C LEU A 21 9.91 42.24 -15.22
N LEU A 22 11.07 41.73 -15.63
CA LEU A 22 11.26 40.31 -15.91
C LEU A 22 11.08 39.56 -14.60
N CYS A 23 9.85 39.13 -14.29
CA CYS A 23 9.63 38.03 -13.36
C CYS A 23 10.31 36.80 -13.96
N PHE A 24 11.53 36.53 -13.53
CA PHE A 24 12.10 35.19 -13.66
C PHE A 24 11.21 34.25 -12.87
N VAL A 25 10.27 33.60 -13.55
CA VAL A 25 9.74 32.33 -13.07
C VAL A 25 10.93 31.39 -13.13
N THR A 26 11.66 31.27 -12.02
CA THR A 26 12.62 30.18 -11.85
C THR A 26 11.79 28.91 -11.82
N ILE A 27 11.66 28.25 -12.97
CA ILE A 27 11.25 26.86 -13.00
C ILE A 27 12.36 26.14 -12.23
N PRO A 28 12.10 25.53 -11.06
CA PRO A 28 13.13 24.73 -10.41
C PRO A 28 13.55 23.67 -11.41
N ALA A 29 14.80 23.77 -11.89
CA ALA A 29 15.42 22.73 -12.67
C ALA A 29 15.67 21.58 -11.69
N PHE A 30 14.73 20.65 -11.64
CA PHE A 30 14.88 19.39 -10.95
C PHE A 30 16.09 18.67 -11.55
N SER A 31 17.13 18.45 -10.74
CA SER A 31 18.33 17.78 -11.20
C SER A 31 18.04 16.30 -11.27
N GLN A 32 17.74 15.78 -12.47
CA GLN A 32 17.64 14.35 -12.70
C GLN A 32 18.91 13.65 -12.17
N THR A 33 18.74 12.67 -11.30
CA THR A 33 19.83 11.87 -10.76
C THR A 33 19.77 10.49 -11.39
N VAL A 34 20.83 10.06 -12.05
CA VAL A 34 20.92 8.70 -12.62
C VAL A 34 21.63 7.79 -11.64
N ILE A 35 21.00 6.66 -11.30
CA ILE A 35 21.53 5.65 -10.39
C ILE A 35 21.80 4.38 -11.19
N GLY A 36 23.07 4.02 -11.31
CA GLY A 36 23.50 2.74 -11.90
C GLY A 36 23.28 1.56 -10.94
N PRO A 37 23.59 0.32 -11.38
CA PRO A 37 23.51 -0.84 -10.51
C PRO A 37 24.48 -0.74 -9.33
N GLY A 38 24.06 -1.20 -8.15
CA GLY A 38 24.92 -1.27 -6.98
C GLY A 38 24.23 -0.91 -5.66
N LYS A 39 25.05 -0.72 -4.63
CA LYS A 39 24.59 -0.35 -3.29
C LYS A 39 24.29 1.16 -3.22
N VAL A 40 23.20 1.52 -2.56
CA VAL A 40 22.79 2.92 -2.32
C VAL A 40 22.56 3.18 -0.83
N SER A 41 22.80 4.41 -0.41
CA SER A 41 22.59 4.84 0.98
C SER A 41 22.39 6.35 1.04
N GLY A 42 22.08 6.86 2.23
CA GLY A 42 21.94 8.29 2.47
C GLY A 42 20.53 8.81 2.21
N THR A 43 20.41 10.11 1.91
CA THR A 43 19.12 10.79 1.79
C THR A 43 18.84 11.20 0.35
N TRP A 44 17.70 10.75 -0.18
CA TRP A 44 17.15 11.18 -1.45
C TRP A 44 16.08 12.26 -1.23
N THR A 45 16.12 13.31 -2.04
CA THR A 45 15.26 14.48 -1.86
C THR A 45 14.66 14.96 -3.18
N ALA A 46 13.55 15.69 -3.09
CA ALA A 46 12.86 16.27 -4.24
C ALA A 46 13.76 17.15 -5.12
N GLN A 47 14.78 17.83 -4.55
CA GLN A 47 15.69 18.70 -5.30
C GLN A 47 16.52 17.94 -6.36
N ASN A 48 16.79 16.66 -6.10
CA ASN A 48 17.58 15.76 -6.95
C ASN A 48 16.70 14.72 -7.66
N SER A 49 15.38 14.90 -7.59
CA SER A 49 14.39 14.07 -8.27
C SER A 49 14.26 14.51 -9.74
N PRO A 50 13.86 13.63 -10.68
CA PRO A 50 13.66 12.21 -10.51
C PRO A 50 14.98 11.44 -10.35
N TYR A 51 14.96 10.42 -9.49
CA TYR A 51 15.99 9.40 -9.42
C TYR A 51 15.67 8.32 -10.45
N ILE A 52 16.52 8.16 -11.47
CA ILE A 52 16.34 7.20 -12.56
C ILE A 52 17.21 5.98 -12.28
N ILE A 53 16.57 4.86 -11.99
CA ILE A 53 17.20 3.59 -11.63
C ILE A 53 17.44 2.77 -12.91
N GLN A 54 18.71 2.68 -13.30
CA GLN A 54 19.17 2.00 -14.53
C GLN A 54 19.86 0.67 -14.27
N GLY A 55 19.73 0.14 -13.06
CA GLY A 55 20.26 -1.15 -12.66
C GLY A 55 19.58 -1.65 -11.39
N PHE A 56 19.82 -2.91 -11.06
CA PHE A 56 19.42 -3.44 -9.76
C PHE A 56 20.15 -2.68 -8.64
N ILE A 57 19.39 -2.19 -7.65
CA ILE A 57 19.94 -1.50 -6.49
C ILE A 57 19.58 -2.23 -5.20
N SER A 58 20.53 -2.28 -4.27
CA SER A 58 20.30 -2.69 -2.89
C SER A 58 20.69 -1.56 -1.94
N VAL A 59 20.22 -1.57 -0.70
CA VAL A 59 20.75 -0.64 0.29
C VAL A 59 22.16 -1.09 0.69
N GLU A 60 22.98 -0.16 1.16
CA GLU A 60 24.31 -0.50 1.67
C GLU A 60 24.21 -1.15 3.06
N GLU A 61 25.03 -2.17 3.31
CA GLU A 61 25.01 -2.96 4.54
C GLU A 61 25.16 -2.06 5.77
N ASN A 62 24.30 -2.25 6.77
CA ASN A 62 24.24 -1.45 8.00
C ASN A 62 23.98 0.06 7.75
N GLN A 63 23.56 0.46 6.55
CA GLN A 63 23.16 1.82 6.22
C GLN A 63 21.64 1.93 6.08
N THR A 64 21.18 3.17 6.01
CA THR A 64 19.79 3.51 5.76
C THR A 64 19.68 4.28 4.46
N LEU A 65 18.74 3.89 3.61
CA LEU A 65 18.23 4.74 2.54
C LEU A 65 17.01 5.52 3.05
N VAL A 66 17.13 6.84 3.08
CA VAL A 66 16.05 7.75 3.48
C VAL A 66 15.52 8.46 2.23
N ILE A 67 14.24 8.34 1.94
CA ILE A 67 13.59 9.02 0.81
C ILE A 67 12.62 10.05 1.39
N LYS A 68 12.81 11.33 1.03
CA LYS A 68 12.07 12.45 1.60
C LYS A 68 10.80 12.79 0.80
N PRO A 69 9.82 13.49 1.41
CA PRO A 69 8.58 13.90 0.74
C PRO A 69 8.79 14.55 -0.62
N GLY A 70 7.91 14.25 -1.58
CA GLY A 70 7.94 14.79 -2.94
C GLY A 70 9.01 14.20 -3.85
N THR A 71 9.73 13.17 -3.40
CA THR A 71 10.74 12.49 -4.24
C THR A 71 10.07 11.51 -5.20
N VAL A 72 10.38 11.63 -6.49
CA VAL A 72 10.05 10.66 -7.54
C VAL A 72 11.26 9.76 -7.83
N VAL A 73 11.04 8.45 -7.79
CA VAL A 73 11.96 7.37 -8.14
C VAL A 73 11.37 6.61 -9.34
N LYS A 74 12.09 6.58 -10.46
CA LYS A 74 11.67 5.93 -11.70
C LYS A 74 12.58 4.77 -12.04
N PHE A 75 12.01 3.66 -12.46
CA PHE A 75 12.76 2.44 -12.79
C PHE A 75 12.69 2.12 -14.28
N ASP A 76 13.82 1.80 -14.89
CA ASP A 76 13.84 1.34 -16.29
C ASP A 76 13.24 -0.06 -16.42
N SER A 77 13.67 -1.01 -15.57
CA SER A 77 13.10 -2.38 -15.47
C SER A 77 13.43 -3.09 -14.15
N TYR A 78 14.19 -2.46 -13.25
CA TYR A 78 14.82 -3.12 -12.11
C TYR A 78 14.00 -2.96 -10.82
N SER A 79 14.51 -3.54 -9.73
CA SER A 79 13.93 -3.46 -8.39
C SER A 79 14.82 -2.66 -7.45
N LEU A 80 14.21 -2.15 -6.37
CA LEU A 80 14.90 -1.76 -5.14
C LEU A 80 14.83 -2.93 -4.16
N ARG A 81 15.98 -3.43 -3.72
CA ARG A 81 16.07 -4.45 -2.67
C ARG A 81 16.59 -3.84 -1.37
N VAL A 82 16.07 -4.32 -0.25
CA VAL A 82 16.54 -3.99 1.09
C VAL A 82 16.64 -5.33 1.82
N ASP A 83 17.85 -5.72 2.19
CA ASP A 83 18.18 -7.01 2.80
C ASP A 83 18.46 -6.92 4.30
N GLU A 84 18.57 -8.07 4.97
CA GLU A 84 18.89 -8.16 6.38
C GLU A 84 20.09 -7.26 6.78
N GLY A 85 19.89 -6.46 7.82
CA GLY A 85 20.89 -5.50 8.29
C GLY A 85 20.74 -4.09 7.70
N GLU A 86 20.06 -3.94 6.57
CA GLU A 86 19.78 -2.69 5.89
C GLU A 86 18.47 -2.04 6.37
N SER A 87 18.27 -0.75 6.06
CA SER A 87 17.04 -0.03 6.43
C SER A 87 16.52 0.87 5.30
N LEU A 88 15.19 0.95 5.17
CA LEU A 88 14.50 1.85 4.27
C LEU A 88 13.53 2.74 5.05
N VAL A 89 13.66 4.06 4.90
CA VAL A 89 12.73 5.04 5.46
C VAL A 89 12.22 5.92 4.33
N ALA A 90 11.06 5.58 3.77
CA ALA A 90 10.36 6.36 2.76
C ALA A 90 9.09 6.95 3.39
N GLU A 91 9.21 8.16 3.93
CA GLU A 91 8.11 8.82 4.64
C GLU A 91 7.76 10.13 3.93
N GLY A 92 6.72 10.09 3.10
CA GLY A 92 6.10 11.25 2.48
C GLY A 92 5.17 12.00 3.44
N THR A 93 4.37 12.90 2.88
CA THR A 93 3.24 13.54 3.58
C THR A 93 1.97 13.45 2.70
N PRO A 94 0.77 13.70 3.26
CA PRO A 94 -0.46 13.76 2.45
C PRO A 94 -0.34 14.72 1.25
N ASP A 95 0.33 15.86 1.45
CA ASP A 95 0.51 16.90 0.43
C ASP A 95 1.69 16.65 -0.52
N SER A 96 2.60 15.71 -0.17
CA SER A 96 3.85 15.50 -0.88
C SER A 96 4.30 14.05 -0.75
N MET A 97 3.56 13.18 -1.44
CA MET A 97 3.84 11.74 -1.47
C MET A 97 5.17 11.44 -2.19
N ILE A 98 5.78 10.31 -1.81
CA ILE A 98 6.92 9.74 -2.53
C ILE A 98 6.37 8.86 -3.65
N ILE A 99 6.94 8.91 -4.86
CA ILE A 99 6.42 8.16 -6.01
C ILE A 99 7.48 7.18 -6.51
N PHE A 100 7.14 5.88 -6.54
CA PHE A 100 7.90 4.82 -7.20
C PHE A 100 7.13 4.36 -8.45
N THR A 101 7.72 4.55 -9.63
CA THR A 101 7.01 4.34 -10.91
C THR A 101 7.93 3.92 -12.05
N SER A 102 7.36 3.60 -13.21
CA SER A 102 8.09 3.29 -14.45
C SER A 102 8.79 4.53 -15.01
N ASN A 103 9.97 4.33 -15.60
CA ASN A 103 10.66 5.37 -16.38
C ASN A 103 10.21 5.43 -17.85
N LYS A 104 9.33 4.52 -18.30
CA LYS A 104 8.85 4.53 -19.69
C LYS A 104 7.94 5.74 -19.95
N ALA A 105 7.92 6.20 -21.20
CA ALA A 105 7.07 7.30 -21.63
C ALA A 105 5.57 6.98 -21.50
N ASN A 106 5.20 5.71 -21.66
CA ASN A 106 3.85 5.19 -21.46
C ASN A 106 3.93 4.04 -20.45
N PRO A 107 3.80 4.33 -19.13
CA PRO A 107 3.86 3.31 -18.10
C PRO A 107 2.79 2.22 -18.28
N ALA A 108 3.20 0.97 -18.11
CA ALA A 108 2.32 -0.20 -18.13
C ALA A 108 2.61 -1.13 -16.94
N PRO A 109 1.62 -1.88 -16.44
CA PRO A 109 1.82 -2.83 -15.36
C PRO A 109 2.97 -3.82 -15.65
N GLY A 110 3.90 -3.96 -14.72
CA GLY A 110 5.06 -4.86 -14.86
C GLY A 110 6.22 -4.26 -15.65
N ASP A 111 6.23 -2.94 -15.83
CA ASP A 111 7.34 -2.23 -16.47
C ASP A 111 8.64 -2.33 -15.68
N TRP A 112 8.53 -2.45 -14.36
CA TRP A 112 9.65 -2.56 -13.43
C TRP A 112 9.34 -3.55 -12.31
N GLY A 113 10.34 -3.85 -11.49
CA GLY A 113 10.28 -4.95 -10.56
C GLY A 113 10.53 -6.27 -11.29
N ALA A 114 11.63 -6.94 -10.94
CA ALA A 114 11.93 -8.29 -11.40
C ALA A 114 10.85 -9.29 -10.94
N ILE A 115 11.10 -10.60 -11.11
CA ILE A 115 10.11 -11.68 -10.93
C ILE A 115 9.30 -11.60 -9.62
N GLN A 116 9.89 -11.09 -8.53
CA GLN A 116 9.29 -11.15 -7.19
C GLN A 116 8.72 -9.81 -6.69
N GLY A 117 9.03 -8.66 -7.30
CA GLY A 117 8.52 -7.36 -6.84
C GLY A 117 9.32 -6.14 -7.26
N GLY A 118 8.69 -4.96 -7.12
CA GLY A 118 9.29 -3.65 -7.33
C GLY A 118 10.17 -3.24 -6.16
N ILE A 119 9.57 -3.06 -4.98
CA ILE A 119 10.28 -2.82 -3.71
C ILE A 119 10.32 -4.12 -2.93
N MET A 120 11.50 -4.74 -2.84
CA MET A 120 11.70 -6.03 -2.17
C MET A 120 12.32 -5.79 -0.78
N LEU A 121 11.58 -6.21 0.25
CA LEU A 121 11.93 -6.07 1.65
C LEU A 121 12.19 -7.46 2.21
N ASP A 122 13.46 -7.83 2.36
CA ASP A 122 13.87 -9.20 2.65
C ASP A 122 14.51 -9.28 4.05
N ASP A 123 13.89 -10.04 4.95
CA ASP A 123 14.46 -10.40 6.26
C ASP A 123 14.81 -9.21 7.17
N LEU A 124 14.04 -8.11 7.04
CA LEU A 124 14.38 -6.80 7.63
C LEU A 124 14.06 -6.58 9.10
N GLY A 125 13.36 -7.50 9.76
CA GLY A 125 12.67 -7.17 11.00
C GLY A 125 11.76 -5.96 10.78
N ASP A 126 11.90 -4.92 11.59
CA ASP A 126 11.10 -3.69 11.58
C ASP A 126 11.78 -2.49 10.88
N LYS A 127 12.81 -2.74 10.06
CA LYS A 127 13.67 -1.70 9.47
C LYS A 127 13.16 -1.03 8.19
N ALA A 128 11.96 -1.39 7.73
CA ALA A 128 11.33 -0.77 6.57
C ALA A 128 10.07 -0.01 6.95
N VAL A 129 10.05 1.29 6.62
CA VAL A 129 8.89 2.16 6.76
C VAL A 129 8.60 2.79 5.40
N LEU A 130 7.40 2.52 4.87
CA LEU A 130 6.83 3.20 3.72
C LEU A 130 5.55 3.88 4.18
N LYS A 131 5.56 5.21 4.14
CA LYS A 131 4.43 6.03 4.56
C LYS A 131 4.17 7.13 3.54
N TYR A 132 2.90 7.34 3.16
CA TYR A 132 2.54 8.32 2.11
C TYR A 132 3.35 8.11 0.82
N CYS A 133 3.42 6.86 0.37
CA CYS A 133 4.08 6.47 -0.88
C CYS A 133 3.06 6.06 -1.94
N ILE A 134 3.34 6.34 -3.21
CA ILE A 134 2.65 5.81 -4.38
C ILE A 134 3.57 4.78 -5.03
N VAL A 135 3.10 3.55 -5.21
CA VAL A 135 3.82 2.48 -5.90
C VAL A 135 2.96 1.98 -7.06
N GLU A 136 3.44 2.21 -8.28
CA GLU A 136 2.66 1.90 -9.48
C GLU A 136 3.49 1.33 -10.63
N TYR A 137 2.82 0.50 -11.46
CA TYR A 137 3.40 -0.13 -12.65
C TYR A 137 4.51 -1.17 -12.41
N ALA A 138 4.68 -1.63 -11.16
CA ALA A 138 5.61 -2.70 -10.84
C ALA A 138 5.04 -4.07 -11.25
N THR A 139 5.86 -5.12 -11.19
CA THR A 139 5.39 -6.52 -11.21
C THR A 139 4.47 -6.78 -10.01
N SER A 140 5.01 -6.75 -8.80
CA SER A 140 4.24 -6.52 -7.56
C SER A 140 4.74 -5.25 -6.91
N GLY A 141 3.87 -4.44 -6.30
CA GLY A 141 4.25 -3.13 -5.76
C GLY A 141 5.29 -3.23 -4.65
N ILE A 142 4.89 -3.74 -3.49
CA ILE A 142 5.76 -3.98 -2.33
C ILE A 142 5.77 -5.47 -2.01
N ALA A 143 6.97 -6.03 -1.89
CA ALA A 143 7.22 -7.40 -1.52
C ALA A 143 7.82 -7.46 -0.11
N CYS A 144 7.18 -8.19 0.81
CA CYS A 144 7.61 -8.37 2.21
C CYS A 144 7.96 -9.83 2.46
N PHE A 145 9.24 -10.18 2.35
CA PHE A 145 9.71 -11.55 2.46
C PHE A 145 10.44 -11.79 3.78
N ALA A 146 10.21 -12.98 4.33
CA ALA A 146 10.95 -13.51 5.45
C ALA A 146 11.21 -15.00 5.20
N SER A 147 12.47 -15.39 5.03
CA SER A 147 12.86 -16.77 4.71
C SER A 147 13.84 -17.28 5.74
N ALA A 148 13.56 -18.44 6.34
CA ALA A 148 14.53 -19.09 7.22
C ALA A 148 15.65 -19.77 6.41
N TYR A 149 16.90 -19.56 6.80
CA TYR A 149 18.08 -20.19 6.21
C TYR A 149 18.85 -20.99 7.27
N GLY A 150 18.92 -22.32 7.10
CA GLY A 150 19.56 -23.21 8.06
C GLY A 150 18.97 -23.09 9.46
N CYS A 151 19.80 -22.72 10.45
CA CYS A 151 19.40 -22.53 11.85
C CYS A 151 19.06 -21.08 12.21
N THR A 152 18.88 -20.21 11.22
CA THR A 152 18.50 -18.82 11.44
C THR A 152 17.06 -18.60 10.99
N GLY A 153 16.24 -18.10 11.90
CA GLY A 153 14.90 -17.62 11.58
C GLY A 153 14.97 -16.13 11.28
N HIS A 154 14.20 -15.69 10.29
CA HIS A 154 14.16 -14.30 9.88
C HIS A 154 12.73 -13.76 10.00
N SER A 155 12.61 -12.44 10.04
CA SER A 155 11.31 -11.81 10.16
C SER A 155 11.20 -10.57 9.29
N ASN A 156 9.98 -10.25 8.88
CA ASN A 156 9.64 -9.00 8.25
C ASN A 156 8.43 -8.40 8.97
N ARG A 157 8.58 -7.18 9.47
CA ARG A 157 7.59 -6.37 10.18
C ARG A 157 7.56 -4.96 9.57
N ALA A 158 7.69 -4.88 8.24
CA ALA A 158 7.63 -3.61 7.53
C ALA A 158 6.32 -2.87 7.84
N ARG A 159 6.40 -1.55 7.92
CA ARG A 159 5.24 -0.66 8.11
C ARG A 159 4.89 -0.02 6.78
N ILE A 160 3.69 -0.32 6.28
CA ILE A 160 3.14 0.20 5.03
C ILE A 160 1.87 0.95 5.38
N GLU A 161 1.97 2.28 5.45
CA GLU A 161 0.94 3.15 6.02
C GLU A 161 0.55 4.26 5.05
N ASN A 162 -0.75 4.52 4.86
CA ASN A 162 -1.22 5.66 4.07
C ASN A 162 -0.65 5.70 2.64
N CYS A 163 -0.37 4.55 2.05
CA CYS A 163 0.18 4.42 0.71
C CYS A 163 -0.90 4.15 -0.34
N ILE A 164 -0.56 4.43 -1.60
CA ILE A 164 -1.37 4.07 -2.77
C ILE A 164 -0.60 3.01 -3.57
N LEU A 165 -1.19 1.84 -3.77
CA LEU A 165 -0.61 0.76 -4.56
C LEU A 165 -1.55 0.38 -5.70
N ARG A 166 -1.16 0.71 -6.93
CA ARG A 166 -2.04 0.60 -8.09
C ARG A 166 -1.35 0.25 -9.39
N PHE A 167 -2.10 -0.26 -10.35
CA PHE A 167 -1.61 -0.58 -11.69
C PHE A 167 -0.39 -1.51 -11.70
N ASN A 168 -0.20 -2.31 -10.64
CA ASN A 168 0.84 -3.33 -10.63
C ASN A 168 0.33 -4.55 -11.39
N LYS A 169 1.24 -5.27 -12.05
CA LYS A 169 0.89 -6.40 -12.91
C LYS A 169 0.22 -7.53 -12.13
N ASP A 170 0.77 -7.85 -10.97
CA ASP A 170 0.33 -8.93 -10.10
C ASP A 170 -0.29 -8.32 -8.85
N HIS A 171 0.47 -8.10 -7.77
CA HIS A 171 -0.11 -7.71 -6.50
C HIS A 171 0.23 -6.27 -6.10
N GLY A 172 -0.67 -5.64 -5.34
CA GLY A 172 -0.32 -4.40 -4.65
C GLY A 172 0.77 -4.69 -3.61
N ILE A 173 0.46 -5.58 -2.68
CA ILE A 173 1.39 -6.07 -1.65
C ILE A 173 1.50 -7.59 -1.75
N TYR A 174 2.72 -8.11 -1.74
CA TYR A 174 3.01 -9.55 -1.73
C TYR A 174 3.86 -9.90 -0.50
N CYS A 175 3.33 -10.72 0.40
CA CYS A 175 4.04 -11.18 1.59
C CYS A 175 4.35 -12.67 1.47
N LEU A 176 5.60 -13.05 1.78
CA LEU A 176 6.05 -14.44 1.80
C LEU A 176 6.76 -14.75 3.12
N GLY A 177 6.27 -15.76 3.84
CA GLY A 177 6.94 -16.38 4.98
C GLY A 177 7.37 -17.79 4.61
N SER A 178 8.67 -18.03 4.44
CA SER A 178 9.20 -19.34 4.05
C SER A 178 9.94 -20.02 5.18
N GLY A 179 9.59 -21.28 5.43
CA GLY A 179 10.31 -22.17 6.31
C GLY A 179 11.72 -22.54 5.83
N GLY A 180 12.58 -22.98 6.75
CA GLY A 180 13.95 -23.39 6.45
C GLY A 180 14.11 -24.91 6.36
N SER A 181 14.76 -25.39 5.29
CA SER A 181 15.05 -26.80 5.04
C SER A 181 16.41 -27.20 5.67
N THR A 182 16.36 -28.13 6.64
CA THR A 182 17.46 -28.99 7.14
C THR A 182 18.31 -28.55 8.34
N GLY A 183 18.44 -29.46 9.32
CA GLY A 183 19.56 -29.53 10.29
C GLY A 183 19.31 -29.01 11.71
N CYS A 184 18.20 -28.31 11.97
CA CYS A 184 18.02 -27.57 13.22
C CYS A 184 16.77 -28.04 13.96
N ILE A 185 16.94 -28.43 15.23
CA ILE A 185 15.84 -28.83 16.12
C ILE A 185 15.84 -27.87 17.33
N PRO A 186 14.79 -27.05 17.51
CA PRO A 186 13.59 -26.92 16.67
C PRO A 186 13.87 -26.21 15.34
N SER A 187 13.01 -26.47 14.36
CA SER A 187 13.05 -25.82 13.04
C SER A 187 12.83 -24.30 13.16
N LYS A 188 13.31 -23.52 12.19
CA LYS A 188 13.35 -22.06 12.26
C LYS A 188 12.40 -21.38 11.28
N THR A 189 11.74 -20.33 11.75
CA THR A 189 10.62 -19.71 11.03
C THR A 189 11.07 -18.52 10.19
N GLY A 190 10.59 -18.46 8.94
CA GLY A 190 10.51 -17.22 8.17
C GLY A 190 9.16 -16.56 8.43
N ASN A 191 9.16 -15.48 9.19
CA ASN A 191 7.94 -14.81 9.66
C ASN A 191 7.72 -13.47 8.95
N SER A 192 6.81 -13.41 7.98
CA SER A 192 6.41 -12.14 7.36
C SER A 192 5.08 -11.66 7.96
N SER A 193 5.19 -10.68 8.87
CA SER A 193 4.09 -10.06 9.61
C SER A 193 4.16 -8.52 9.48
N PRO A 194 4.04 -7.96 8.27
CA PRO A 194 4.01 -6.52 8.09
C PRO A 194 2.74 -5.90 8.69
N HIS A 195 2.85 -4.63 9.06
CA HIS A 195 1.73 -3.78 9.45
C HIS A 195 1.27 -2.97 8.24
N ILE A 196 0.06 -3.23 7.76
CA ILE A 196 -0.52 -2.68 6.53
C ILE A 196 -1.76 -1.89 6.93
N GLU A 197 -1.64 -0.57 6.96
CA GLU A 197 -2.68 0.30 7.49
C GLU A 197 -3.04 1.50 6.60
N SER A 198 -4.34 1.80 6.48
CA SER A 198 -4.82 3.04 5.85
C SER A 198 -4.39 3.20 4.38
N ASN A 199 -4.13 2.09 3.69
CA ASN A 199 -3.68 2.11 2.30
C ASN A 199 -4.84 2.05 1.32
N TRP A 200 -4.62 2.61 0.14
CA TRP A 200 -5.50 2.49 -1.02
C TRP A 200 -4.85 1.54 -2.03
N ILE A 201 -5.42 0.35 -2.18
CA ILE A 201 -4.85 -0.74 -2.99
C ILE A 201 -5.84 -1.11 -4.09
N TYR A 202 -5.60 -0.65 -5.32
CA TYR A 202 -6.59 -0.77 -6.38
C TYR A 202 -6.05 -0.95 -7.79
N GLU A 203 -6.86 -1.50 -8.67
CA GLU A 203 -6.55 -1.66 -10.10
C GLU A 203 -5.23 -2.42 -10.35
N ASN A 204 -4.91 -3.39 -9.50
CA ASN A 204 -3.80 -4.33 -9.71
C ASN A 204 -4.29 -5.56 -10.50
N GLY A 205 -3.41 -6.15 -11.31
CA GLY A 205 -3.75 -7.27 -12.21
C GLY A 205 -3.92 -8.64 -11.53
N GLY A 206 -3.62 -8.73 -10.24
CA GLY A 206 -3.84 -9.87 -9.35
C GLY A 206 -4.54 -9.42 -8.06
N ALA A 207 -4.21 -10.04 -6.92
CA ALA A 207 -4.80 -9.67 -5.64
C ALA A 207 -4.32 -8.30 -5.13
N GLY A 208 -5.14 -7.60 -4.34
CA GLY A 208 -4.70 -6.38 -3.67
C GLY A 208 -3.56 -6.67 -2.68
N ILE A 209 -3.81 -7.59 -1.76
CA ILE A 209 -2.82 -8.13 -0.82
C ILE A 209 -2.75 -9.65 -0.99
N PHE A 210 -1.57 -10.17 -1.30
CA PHE A 210 -1.31 -11.61 -1.40
C PHE A 210 -0.41 -12.05 -0.27
N LEU A 211 -0.92 -12.93 0.58
CA LEU A 211 -0.27 -13.45 1.78
C LEU A 211 0.04 -14.92 1.61
N VAL A 212 1.31 -15.26 1.76
CA VAL A 212 1.80 -16.56 1.36
C VAL A 212 2.73 -17.16 2.41
N ALA A 213 2.41 -18.35 2.93
CA ALA A 213 3.33 -19.12 3.79
C ALA A 213 3.61 -20.49 3.17
N TRP A 214 4.88 -20.82 2.97
CA TRP A 214 5.27 -22.12 2.38
C TRP A 214 6.26 -22.80 3.31
N ASP A 215 6.15 -24.12 3.32
CA ASP A 215 7.11 -24.96 3.99
C ASP A 215 8.39 -25.06 3.15
N GLY A 216 9.53 -25.13 3.85
CA GLY A 216 10.60 -25.99 3.38
C GLY A 216 10.24 -27.44 3.72
N ASP A 217 11.21 -28.29 4.03
CA ASP A 217 10.91 -29.69 4.41
C ASP A 217 10.21 -29.88 5.80
N TYR A 218 9.92 -28.82 6.57
CA TYR A 218 9.57 -28.91 8.01
C TYR A 218 8.42 -28.00 8.52
N ALA A 219 7.52 -27.51 7.65
CA ALA A 219 6.30 -26.78 8.04
C ALA A 219 6.50 -25.63 9.06
N ASN A 220 7.18 -24.57 8.65
CA ASN A 220 7.57 -23.48 9.55
C ASN A 220 7.68 -22.10 8.89
N GLY A 221 7.11 -21.88 7.72
CA GLY A 221 6.75 -20.54 7.25
C GLY A 221 5.64 -19.95 8.12
N TYR A 222 5.59 -18.62 8.22
CA TYR A 222 4.54 -17.95 8.98
C TYR A 222 4.18 -16.59 8.38
N ILE A 223 2.87 -16.33 8.26
CA ILE A 223 2.32 -15.01 8.00
C ILE A 223 1.41 -14.58 9.15
N GLY A 224 1.71 -13.43 9.76
CA GLY A 224 0.90 -12.79 10.79
C GLY A 224 0.63 -11.33 10.50
N ALA A 225 0.39 -11.00 9.22
CA ALA A 225 0.17 -9.63 8.78
C ALA A 225 -1.01 -8.97 9.53
N GLU A 226 -0.83 -7.68 9.82
CA GLU A 226 -1.82 -6.84 10.48
C GLU A 226 -2.42 -5.89 9.44
N ILE A 227 -3.66 -6.13 9.03
CA ILE A 227 -4.31 -5.46 7.90
C ILE A 227 -5.52 -4.67 8.41
N PHE A 228 -5.35 -3.35 8.52
CA PHE A 228 -6.33 -2.47 9.15
C PHE A 228 -6.64 -1.22 8.31
N ARG A 229 -7.91 -0.80 8.26
CA ARG A 229 -8.28 0.50 7.65
C ARG A 229 -7.90 0.67 6.19
N ASN A 230 -7.71 -0.42 5.45
CA ASN A 230 -7.37 -0.33 4.04
C ASN A 230 -8.61 -0.28 3.17
N VAL A 231 -8.52 0.47 2.08
CA VAL A 231 -9.45 0.41 0.95
C VAL A 231 -8.82 -0.46 -0.12
N ILE A 232 -9.42 -1.62 -0.37
CA ILE A 232 -8.91 -2.60 -1.34
C ILE A 232 -9.95 -2.83 -2.41
N SER A 233 -9.76 -2.26 -3.60
CA SER A 233 -10.84 -2.22 -4.60
C SER A 233 -10.40 -2.40 -6.05
N ASN A 234 -11.32 -2.88 -6.90
CA ASN A 234 -11.10 -2.97 -8.35
C ASN A 234 -9.85 -3.77 -8.77
N ASN A 235 -9.37 -4.69 -7.94
CA ASN A 235 -8.28 -5.59 -8.32
C ASN A 235 -8.84 -6.77 -9.12
N GLN A 236 -8.06 -7.30 -10.07
CA GLN A 236 -8.49 -8.42 -10.90
C GLN A 236 -8.54 -9.76 -10.13
N GLY A 237 -7.78 -9.87 -9.04
CA GLY A 237 -7.81 -11.01 -8.13
C GLY A 237 -8.77 -10.81 -6.96
N TYR A 238 -8.44 -11.42 -5.82
CA TYR A 238 -9.13 -11.14 -4.56
C TYR A 238 -8.63 -9.82 -3.96
N GLY A 239 -9.44 -9.16 -3.12
CA GLY A 239 -8.94 -8.05 -2.31
C GLY A 239 -7.79 -8.50 -1.42
N ILE A 240 -8.02 -9.54 -0.62
CA ILE A 240 -7.01 -10.21 0.20
C ILE A 240 -7.02 -11.70 -0.11
N GLN A 241 -5.86 -12.25 -0.44
CA GLN A 241 -5.71 -13.68 -0.69
C GLN A 241 -4.66 -14.26 0.24
N CYS A 242 -5.10 -15.16 1.12
CA CYS A 242 -4.24 -16.01 1.92
C CYS A 242 -4.02 -17.33 1.19
N TYR A 243 -2.77 -17.78 1.10
CA TYR A 243 -2.40 -19.03 0.44
C TYR A 243 -1.21 -19.67 1.15
N GLY A 244 -1.17 -21.00 1.24
CA GLY A 244 -0.03 -21.67 1.81
C GLY A 244 -0.38 -23.02 2.40
N ASP A 245 0.64 -23.85 2.56
CA ASP A 245 0.57 -25.11 3.30
C ASP A 245 1.11 -24.94 4.72
N ASP A 246 1.36 -23.70 5.14
CA ASP A 246 1.87 -23.30 6.46
C ASP A 246 0.97 -22.21 7.10
N PRO A 247 1.12 -21.92 8.41
CA PRO A 247 0.36 -20.91 9.13
C PRO A 247 0.27 -19.52 8.46
N VAL A 248 -0.89 -19.25 7.82
CA VAL A 248 -1.29 -17.91 7.38
C VAL A 248 -2.41 -17.39 8.28
N GLN A 249 -2.06 -16.54 9.23
CA GLN A 249 -2.95 -16.09 10.32
C GLN A 249 -2.97 -14.56 10.44
N PRO A 250 -3.39 -13.83 9.39
CA PRO A 250 -3.47 -12.39 9.48
C PRO A 250 -4.61 -11.94 10.39
N LYS A 251 -4.48 -10.74 10.95
CA LYS A 251 -5.60 -10.00 11.53
C LYS A 251 -6.12 -9.02 10.49
N ILE A 252 -7.36 -9.21 10.06
CA ILE A 252 -8.01 -8.40 9.03
C ILE A 252 -9.18 -7.69 9.68
N ALA A 253 -9.03 -6.40 9.99
CA ALA A 253 -10.14 -5.66 10.58
C ALA A 253 -10.32 -4.24 10.08
N ASN A 254 -11.58 -3.77 10.09
CA ASN A 254 -11.90 -2.41 9.68
C ASN A 254 -11.38 -2.09 8.28
N ASN A 255 -11.52 -3.00 7.31
CA ASN A 255 -11.16 -2.72 5.92
C ASN A 255 -12.43 -2.56 5.09
N THR A 256 -12.34 -1.77 4.02
CA THR A 256 -13.36 -1.75 2.95
C THR A 256 -12.79 -2.47 1.74
N ILE A 257 -13.37 -3.62 1.41
CA ILE A 257 -12.92 -4.50 0.33
C ILE A 257 -14.03 -4.59 -0.70
N ALA A 258 -13.87 -3.90 -1.83
CA ALA A 258 -14.99 -3.71 -2.76
C ALA A 258 -14.65 -3.84 -4.24
N ASN A 259 -15.58 -4.33 -5.05
CA ASN A 259 -15.43 -4.39 -6.50
C ASN A 259 -14.20 -5.18 -7.00
N ASN A 260 -13.70 -6.16 -6.23
CA ASN A 260 -12.61 -7.03 -6.68
C ASN A 260 -13.19 -8.20 -7.49
N VAL A 261 -12.57 -8.48 -8.64
CA VAL A 261 -13.16 -9.35 -9.66
C VAL A 261 -13.29 -10.80 -9.17
N ALA A 262 -12.27 -11.35 -8.52
CA ALA A 262 -12.34 -12.73 -8.03
C ALA A 262 -13.08 -12.84 -6.69
N GLY A 263 -12.93 -11.86 -5.79
CA GLY A 263 -13.61 -11.85 -4.50
C GLY A 263 -13.00 -10.89 -3.46
N GLY A 264 -13.59 -10.81 -2.27
CA GLY A 264 -13.13 -10.01 -1.15
C GLY A 264 -11.95 -10.64 -0.44
N ILE A 265 -12.20 -11.67 0.37
CA ILE A 265 -11.15 -12.37 1.15
C ILE A 265 -11.20 -13.86 0.86
N ARG A 266 -10.07 -14.43 0.42
CA ARG A 266 -9.91 -15.88 0.25
C ARG A 266 -8.87 -16.45 1.20
N PHE A 267 -9.15 -17.63 1.72
CA PHE A 267 -8.23 -18.40 2.56
C PHE A 267 -8.32 -19.89 2.25
N LEU A 268 -7.18 -20.58 2.38
CA LEU A 268 -7.06 -22.05 2.30
C LEU A 268 -6.64 -22.58 3.66
N ASP A 269 -6.67 -23.91 3.80
CA ASP A 269 -6.33 -24.63 5.03
C ASP A 269 -4.99 -24.27 5.67
N ASN A 270 -4.81 -24.76 6.90
CA ASN A 270 -3.58 -24.73 7.69
C ASN A 270 -3.28 -23.45 8.49
N PHE A 271 -4.32 -22.87 9.08
CA PHE A 271 -4.21 -21.78 10.05
C PHE A 271 -4.81 -22.15 11.41
N ASP A 272 -4.33 -21.52 12.49
CA ASP A 272 -4.97 -21.57 13.81
C ASP A 272 -6.19 -20.62 13.79
N PRO A 273 -7.43 -21.13 13.91
CA PRO A 273 -8.64 -20.32 13.86
C PRO A 273 -8.70 -19.21 14.93
N LYS A 274 -7.92 -19.33 16.02
CA LYS A 274 -7.88 -18.33 17.09
C LYS A 274 -7.05 -17.09 16.75
N HIS A 275 -6.13 -17.23 15.80
CA HIS A 275 -5.18 -16.18 15.44
C HIS A 275 -5.49 -15.55 14.08
N PHE A 276 -6.22 -16.26 13.20
CA PHE A 276 -6.80 -15.68 12.00
C PHE A 276 -8.16 -15.05 12.33
N LEU A 277 -8.19 -13.72 12.42
CA LEU A 277 -9.37 -12.93 12.75
C LEU A 277 -9.81 -12.04 11.58
N ILE A 278 -11.09 -12.10 11.23
CA ILE A 278 -11.73 -11.25 10.21
C ILE A 278 -12.92 -10.51 10.85
N ARG A 279 -12.80 -9.21 11.11
CA ARG A 279 -13.90 -8.47 11.77
C ARG A 279 -14.07 -7.02 11.34
N ASN A 280 -15.26 -6.46 11.52
CA ASN A 280 -15.55 -5.05 11.24
C ASN A 280 -15.22 -4.65 9.81
N ASN A 281 -15.19 -5.59 8.86
CA ASN A 281 -14.91 -5.26 7.47
C ASN A 281 -16.22 -5.00 6.73
N ILE A 282 -16.17 -4.10 5.75
CA ILE A 282 -17.20 -4.04 4.70
C ILE A 282 -16.63 -4.76 3.48
N ILE A 283 -17.31 -5.81 3.04
CA ILE A 283 -16.91 -6.66 1.92
C ILE A 283 -18.05 -6.62 0.90
N ALA A 284 -17.95 -5.71 -0.06
CA ALA A 284 -19.08 -5.36 -0.92
C ALA A 284 -18.80 -5.48 -2.42
N ASP A 285 -19.79 -5.89 -3.22
CA ASP A 285 -19.71 -5.87 -4.69
C ASP A 285 -18.54 -6.69 -5.28
N ASN A 286 -18.05 -7.70 -4.58
CA ASN A 286 -16.99 -8.58 -5.09
C ASN A 286 -17.58 -9.81 -5.80
N GLY A 287 -16.73 -10.59 -6.49
CA GLY A 287 -17.10 -11.93 -6.96
C GLY A 287 -17.64 -12.80 -5.81
N ILE A 288 -16.76 -13.21 -4.90
CA ILE A 288 -17.13 -13.91 -3.65
C ILE A 288 -16.75 -13.02 -2.47
N GLY A 289 -17.59 -12.83 -1.46
CA GLY A 289 -17.28 -12.03 -0.27
C GLY A 289 -16.19 -12.67 0.59
N LEU A 290 -16.55 -13.68 1.35
CA LEU A 290 -15.64 -14.57 2.08
C LEU A 290 -15.58 -15.94 1.40
N HIS A 291 -14.37 -16.40 1.13
CA HIS A 291 -14.12 -17.66 0.44
C HIS A 291 -13.18 -18.56 1.26
N SER A 292 -13.77 -19.55 1.92
CA SER A 292 -13.05 -20.69 2.51
C SER A 292 -12.89 -21.79 1.47
N VAL A 293 -11.66 -22.23 1.27
CA VAL A 293 -11.36 -23.44 0.52
C VAL A 293 -11.00 -24.55 1.48
N ASN A 294 -11.59 -25.73 1.28
CA ASN A 294 -11.38 -26.97 2.07
C ASN A 294 -11.83 -26.93 3.55
N ALA A 295 -12.76 -26.03 3.87
CA ALA A 295 -13.49 -26.00 5.15
C ALA A 295 -12.68 -25.58 6.39
N ALA A 296 -11.52 -24.95 6.22
CA ALA A 296 -10.92 -24.16 7.29
C ALA A 296 -11.71 -22.84 7.49
N ILE A 297 -12.21 -22.59 8.70
CA ILE A 297 -13.03 -21.41 9.02
C ILE A 297 -12.28 -20.55 10.05
N PRO A 298 -11.81 -19.35 9.69
CA PRO A 298 -11.21 -18.42 10.64
C PRO A 298 -12.28 -17.89 11.61
N THR A 299 -11.86 -17.25 12.68
CA THR A 299 -12.82 -16.47 13.47
C THR A 299 -13.23 -15.26 12.64
N HIS A 300 -14.45 -15.25 12.10
CA HIS A 300 -15.05 -14.09 11.47
C HIS A 300 -16.28 -13.63 12.23
N GLN A 301 -16.46 -12.32 12.37
CA GLN A 301 -17.58 -11.72 13.11
C GLN A 301 -17.72 -10.23 12.80
N TYR A 302 -18.93 -9.68 12.92
CA TYR A 302 -19.20 -8.25 12.73
C TYR A 302 -18.70 -7.71 11.38
N ASN A 303 -18.85 -8.47 10.29
CA ASN A 303 -18.55 -7.99 8.95
C ASN A 303 -19.86 -7.71 8.19
N ASP A 304 -19.87 -6.69 7.33
CA ASP A 304 -20.94 -6.50 6.37
C ASP A 304 -20.53 -7.12 5.03
N LEU A 305 -21.31 -8.08 4.55
CA LEU A 305 -21.11 -8.74 3.26
C LEU A 305 -22.29 -8.38 2.37
N TRP A 306 -22.11 -7.41 1.49
CA TRP A 306 -23.19 -6.82 0.70
C TRP A 306 -22.97 -6.96 -0.80
N SER A 307 -24.00 -7.39 -1.54
CA SER A 307 -23.99 -7.33 -3.02
C SER A 307 -22.80 -8.07 -3.68
N ASN A 308 -22.15 -9.00 -2.97
CA ASN A 308 -21.21 -9.91 -3.61
C ASN A 308 -21.98 -10.88 -4.51
N SER A 309 -21.36 -11.41 -5.56
CA SER A 309 -22.02 -12.46 -6.35
C SER A 309 -22.32 -13.71 -5.49
N THR A 310 -21.52 -13.92 -4.44
CA THR A 310 -21.79 -14.87 -3.35
C THR A 310 -21.14 -14.34 -2.08
N ASP A 311 -21.92 -14.03 -1.03
CA ASP A 311 -21.34 -13.48 0.21
C ASP A 311 -20.44 -14.50 0.93
N TYR A 312 -20.88 -15.76 1.03
CA TYR A 312 -20.15 -16.81 1.71
C TYR A 312 -19.97 -18.04 0.83
N GLN A 313 -18.73 -18.47 0.60
CA GLN A 313 -18.41 -19.73 -0.07
C GLN A 313 -17.50 -20.60 0.80
N GLY A 314 -17.98 -21.79 1.16
CA GLY A 314 -17.25 -22.71 2.04
C GLY A 314 -17.36 -22.39 3.54
N LEU A 315 -18.19 -21.42 3.90
CA LEU A 315 -18.52 -21.03 5.28
C LEU A 315 -19.97 -20.50 5.34
N THR A 316 -20.43 -20.16 6.54
CA THR A 316 -21.75 -19.58 6.80
C THR A 316 -21.59 -18.26 7.55
N THR A 317 -22.67 -17.48 7.65
CA THR A 317 -22.71 -16.27 8.49
C THR A 317 -22.23 -16.54 9.92
N ALA A 318 -21.55 -15.55 10.52
CA ALA A 318 -21.17 -15.58 11.93
C ALA A 318 -21.86 -14.48 12.73
N VAL A 319 -21.51 -14.39 14.02
CA VAL A 319 -22.09 -13.41 14.96
C VAL A 319 -21.79 -11.99 14.50
N GLY A 320 -22.81 -11.13 14.55
CA GLY A 320 -22.69 -9.72 14.18
C GLY A 320 -22.51 -9.46 12.69
N ASP A 321 -22.31 -10.49 11.86
CA ASP A 321 -22.25 -10.28 10.42
C ASP A 321 -23.61 -9.77 9.90
N THR A 322 -23.55 -8.89 8.91
CA THR A 322 -24.70 -8.29 8.24
C THR A 322 -24.57 -8.40 6.73
N SER A 323 -25.67 -8.12 6.03
CA SER A 323 -25.70 -8.01 4.56
C SER A 323 -26.67 -6.88 4.23
N ALA A 324 -26.17 -5.65 4.28
CA ALA A 324 -26.96 -4.45 4.04
C ALA A 324 -26.15 -3.41 3.27
N ASP A 325 -26.82 -2.58 2.45
CA ASP A 325 -26.15 -1.57 1.66
C ASP A 325 -25.31 -0.63 2.55
N PRO A 326 -23.97 -0.57 2.39
CA PRO A 326 -23.12 0.33 3.16
C PRO A 326 -23.43 1.81 2.95
N LEU A 327 -24.19 2.17 1.91
CA LEU A 327 -24.48 3.54 1.53
C LEU A 327 -23.20 4.37 1.37
N PHE A 328 -22.26 3.88 0.55
CA PHE A 328 -21.05 4.63 0.21
C PHE A 328 -21.40 5.97 -0.45
N VAL A 329 -20.63 7.02 -0.17
CA VAL A 329 -20.81 8.34 -0.79
C VAL A 329 -20.69 8.26 -2.32
N ASN A 330 -19.65 7.62 -2.84
CA ASN A 330 -19.48 7.40 -4.27
C ASN A 330 -18.50 6.26 -4.59
N ALA A 331 -18.98 5.01 -4.49
CA ALA A 331 -18.17 3.82 -4.75
C ALA A 331 -17.55 3.79 -6.17
N ASN A 332 -18.22 4.33 -7.18
CA ASN A 332 -17.69 4.41 -8.55
C ASN A 332 -16.45 5.31 -8.67
N ALA A 333 -16.37 6.34 -7.82
CA ALA A 333 -15.18 7.19 -7.69
C ALA A 333 -14.18 6.65 -6.64
N ARG A 334 -14.44 5.45 -6.08
CA ARG A 334 -13.74 4.86 -4.93
C ARG A 334 -13.83 5.69 -3.65
N ASP A 335 -14.83 6.55 -3.53
CA ASP A 335 -15.14 7.23 -2.28
C ASP A 335 -16.05 6.32 -1.44
N PHE A 336 -15.40 5.57 -0.54
CA PHE A 336 -16.04 4.60 0.33
C PHE A 336 -16.34 5.14 1.73
N HIS A 337 -16.34 6.47 1.93
CA HIS A 337 -16.92 7.04 3.15
C HIS A 337 -18.41 6.68 3.22
N LEU A 338 -18.92 6.50 4.44
CA LEU A 338 -20.30 6.14 4.69
C LEU A 338 -21.20 7.39 4.63
N GLN A 339 -22.41 7.25 4.11
CA GLN A 339 -23.47 8.24 4.27
C GLN A 339 -24.12 8.10 5.65
N SER A 340 -24.76 9.16 6.14
CA SER A 340 -25.28 9.27 7.53
C SER A 340 -26.36 8.27 7.93
N LEU A 341 -26.92 7.51 6.99
CA LEU A 341 -27.93 6.47 7.25
C LEU A 341 -27.38 5.06 7.05
N SER A 342 -26.06 4.93 6.88
CA SER A 342 -25.42 3.64 6.65
C SER A 342 -25.69 2.69 7.81
N PRO A 343 -26.07 1.43 7.53
CA PRO A 343 -26.21 0.40 8.56
C PRO A 343 -24.86 -0.04 9.14
N CYS A 344 -23.74 0.38 8.55
CA CYS A 344 -22.39 0.05 9.01
C CYS A 344 -21.90 0.99 10.12
N ILE A 345 -22.61 2.08 10.40
CA ILE A 345 -22.28 3.02 11.48
C ILE A 345 -22.63 2.40 12.84
N ASP A 346 -21.71 2.49 13.81
CA ASP A 346 -21.80 1.94 15.17
C ASP A 346 -22.11 0.44 15.23
N ALA A 347 -21.84 -0.29 14.15
CA ALA A 347 -22.33 -1.66 13.96
C ALA A 347 -21.24 -2.74 14.12
N GLY A 348 -19.99 -2.36 14.28
CA GLY A 348 -18.87 -3.27 14.48
C GLY A 348 -18.88 -3.96 15.85
N ASP A 349 -17.86 -4.79 16.08
CA ASP A 349 -17.66 -5.56 17.29
C ASP A 349 -17.58 -4.64 18.53
N PRO A 350 -18.54 -4.72 19.49
CA PRO A 350 -18.62 -3.84 20.65
C PRO A 350 -17.42 -3.91 21.60
N VAL A 351 -16.55 -4.94 21.48
CA VAL A 351 -15.30 -5.03 22.27
C VAL A 351 -14.08 -4.48 21.54
N SER A 352 -14.24 -4.01 20.30
CA SER A 352 -13.18 -3.32 19.57
C SER A 352 -12.88 -1.94 20.20
N PRO A 353 -11.69 -1.36 19.93
CA PRO A 353 -11.46 0.04 20.24
C PRO A 353 -12.58 0.90 19.66
N LYS A 354 -13.04 1.86 20.45
CA LYS A 354 -14.07 2.82 20.05
C LYS A 354 -13.55 3.75 18.96
N ASP A 355 -14.48 4.28 18.19
CA ASP A 355 -14.19 5.33 17.21
C ASP A 355 -13.83 6.66 17.91
N PRO A 356 -13.23 7.62 17.19
CA PRO A 356 -12.77 8.87 17.79
C PRO A 356 -13.85 9.70 18.49
N ASP A 357 -15.11 9.53 18.12
CA ASP A 357 -16.30 10.14 18.73
C ASP A 357 -16.83 9.35 19.96
N SER A 358 -16.14 8.27 20.34
CA SER A 358 -16.40 7.39 21.47
C SER A 358 -17.62 6.46 21.34
N THR A 359 -18.12 6.23 20.14
CA THR A 359 -19.17 5.25 19.86
C THR A 359 -18.59 3.83 19.66
N ILE A 360 -19.44 2.87 19.28
CA ILE A 360 -19.00 1.53 18.87
C ILE A 360 -18.28 1.68 17.54
N ALA A 361 -17.27 0.83 17.27
CA ALA A 361 -16.56 0.91 16.00
C ALA A 361 -17.50 0.76 14.80
N ASP A 362 -17.38 1.64 13.82
CA ASP A 362 -17.95 1.45 12.49
C ASP A 362 -17.34 0.23 11.81
N MET A 363 -18.11 -0.42 10.92
CA MET A 363 -17.54 -1.36 9.97
C MET A 363 -16.89 -0.60 8.81
N GLY A 364 -15.79 -1.14 8.28
CA GLY A 364 -15.08 -0.58 7.11
C GLY A 364 -13.85 0.25 7.47
N ALA A 365 -13.26 0.85 6.44
CA ALA A 365 -11.99 1.57 6.53
C ALA A 365 -12.06 2.96 7.17
N PHE A 366 -13.24 3.58 7.15
CA PHE A 366 -13.45 4.96 7.57
C PHE A 366 -14.48 5.02 8.69
N TYR A 367 -14.20 5.87 9.68
CA TYR A 367 -15.17 6.25 10.70
C TYR A 367 -16.06 7.36 10.16
N PHE A 368 -17.34 7.28 10.46
CA PHE A 368 -18.31 8.34 10.31
C PHE A 368 -18.17 9.32 11.49
N HIS A 369 -18.44 10.61 11.26
CA HIS A 369 -18.29 11.66 12.26
C HIS A 369 -19.29 12.81 12.07
#